data_AF-A0A8X6HJJ7-F1
#
_entry.id   AF-A0A8X6HJJ7-F1
#
_cell.length_a   1.000
_cell.length_b   1.000
_cell.length_c   1.000
_cell.angle_alpha   90.00
_cell.angle_beta   90.00
_cell.angle_gamma   90.00
#
_symmetry.space_group_name_H-M   'P 1'
#
loop_
_entity.id
_entity.type
_entity.pdbx_description
1 polymer ?
#
loop_
_entity_poly.entity_id
_entity_poly.type
_entity_poly.pdbx_seq_one_letter_code
_entity_poly.pdbx_strand_id
1 'polypeptide(L)'
;MCGLILYPLVESSLPINVLRSVERQRKSLENELKLSSLDAIIHFLKNEVETEEKIRLSRTNIFHFSSEQKNTAPVQILEIENPQQPNCLARS
;
A
#
# COMPACT_ATOMS: atom_id res chain seq x y z
N MET A 1 16.46 -24.49 19.52
CA MET A 1 16.71 -25.78 18.85
C MET A 1 15.48 -26.35 18.13
N CYS A 2 14.23 -25.93 18.40
CA CYS A 2 13.04 -26.48 17.73
C CYS A 2 12.87 -26.08 16.25
N GLY A 3 13.50 -24.98 15.81
CA GLY A 3 13.31 -24.45 14.45
C GLY A 3 13.74 -25.41 13.33
N LEU A 4 14.74 -26.26 13.58
CA LEU A 4 15.21 -27.26 12.61
C LEU A 4 14.21 -28.40 12.39
N ILE A 5 13.39 -28.71 13.40
CA ILE A 5 12.35 -29.76 13.31
C ILE A 5 11.09 -29.19 12.66
N LEU A 6 10.77 -27.92 12.95
CA LEU A 6 9.55 -27.29 12.46
C LEU A 6 9.68 -26.78 11.03
N TYR A 7 10.87 -26.38 10.59
CA TYR A 7 11.06 -25.83 9.24
C TYR A 7 10.54 -26.75 8.13
N PRO A 8 10.92 -28.05 8.04
CA PRO A 8 10.42 -28.91 6.97
C PRO A 8 8.91 -29.15 7.02
N LEU A 9 8.32 -29.14 8.21
CA LEU A 9 6.87 -29.29 8.40
C LEU A 9 6.12 -28.03 7.92
N VAL A 10 6.62 -26.86 8.28
CA VAL A 10 6.07 -25.58 7.84
C VAL A 10 6.21 -25.47 6.33
N GLU A 11 7.41 -25.71 5.78
CA GLU A 11 7.68 -25.68 4.34
C GLU A 11 6.76 -26.63 3.56
N SER A 12 6.60 -27.88 4.00
CA SER A 12 5.73 -28.85 3.31
C SER A 12 4.23 -28.53 3.38
N SER A 13 3.80 -27.72 4.34
CA SER A 13 2.40 -27.29 4.47
C SER A 13 2.02 -26.14 3.53
N LEU A 14 3.00 -25.49 2.90
CA LEU A 14 2.75 -24.31 2.08
C LEU A 14 2.45 -24.68 0.61
N PRO A 15 1.54 -23.94 -0.05
CA PRO A 15 1.32 -24.08 -1.48
C PRO A 15 2.60 -23.83 -2.30
N ILE A 16 2.76 -24.54 -3.43
CA ILE A 16 3.97 -24.45 -4.27
C ILE A 16 4.27 -23.03 -4.77
N ASN A 17 3.25 -22.23 -5.05
CA ASN A 17 3.40 -20.84 -5.47
C ASN A 17 3.97 -19.96 -4.35
N VAL A 18 3.58 -20.23 -3.09
CA VAL A 18 4.10 -19.54 -1.91
C VAL A 18 5.57 -19.92 -1.71
N LEU A 19 5.90 -21.21 -1.78
CA LEU A 19 7.29 -21.69 -1.68
C LEU A 19 8.21 -21.08 -2.73
N ARG A 20 7.76 -20.96 -3.98
CA ARG A 20 8.55 -20.31 -5.04
C ARG A 20 8.79 -18.82 -4.77
N SER A 21 7.81 -18.12 -4.18
CA SER A 21 7.98 -16.72 -3.81
C SER A 21 8.95 -16.55 -2.63
N VAL A 22 8.83 -17.41 -1.61
CA VAL A 22 9.78 -17.49 -0.50
C VAL A 22 11.20 -17.70 -1.02
N GLU A 23 11.45 -18.72 -1.85
CA GLU A 23 12.82 -19.05 -2.31
C GLU A 23 13.46 -17.90 -3.09
N ARG A 24 12.68 -17.16 -3.89
CA ARG A 24 13.17 -15.97 -4.62
C ARG A 24 13.63 -14.86 -3.69
N GLN A 25 13.00 -14.73 -2.51
CA GLN A 25 13.30 -13.69 -1.54
C GLN A 25 14.20 -14.17 -0.41
N ARG A 26 14.39 -15.48 -0.26
CA ARG A 26 15.08 -16.11 0.88
C ARG A 26 16.49 -15.58 1.10
N LYS A 27 17.28 -15.43 0.02
CA LYS A 27 18.63 -14.86 0.11
C LYS A 27 18.64 -13.41 0.60
N SER A 28 17.62 -12.62 0.28
CA SER A 28 17.51 -11.25 0.81
C SER A 28 17.13 -11.29 2.30
N LEU A 29 16.12 -12.07 2.68
CA LEU A 29 15.70 -12.19 4.08
C LEU A 29 16.79 -12.76 5.01
N GLU A 30 17.52 -13.79 4.57
CA GLU A 30 18.59 -14.40 5.37
C GLU A 30 19.80 -13.46 5.51
N ASN A 31 20.16 -12.68 4.49
CA ASN A 31 21.35 -11.83 4.52
C ASN A 31 21.09 -10.45 5.15
N GLU A 32 19.95 -9.82 4.85
CA GLU A 32 19.63 -8.46 5.29
C GLU A 32 19.10 -8.45 6.73
N LEU A 33 18.25 -9.41 7.07
CA LEU A 33 17.60 -9.49 8.38
C LEU A 33 18.24 -10.53 9.31
N LYS A 34 19.26 -11.27 8.83
CA LYS A 34 19.97 -12.33 9.59
C LYS A 34 19.01 -13.36 10.21
N LEU A 35 17.91 -13.64 9.54
CA LEU A 35 16.87 -14.56 10.01
C LEU A 35 17.30 -16.00 9.79
N SER A 36 16.90 -16.89 10.72
CA SER A 36 16.94 -18.33 10.44
C SER A 36 15.96 -18.68 9.33
N SER A 37 16.13 -19.80 8.63
CA SER A 37 15.24 -20.16 7.52
C SER A 37 13.76 -20.27 7.93
N LEU A 38 13.48 -20.71 9.16
CA LEU A 38 12.11 -20.72 9.70
C LEU A 38 11.59 -19.30 9.93
N ASP A 39 12.40 -18.44 10.54
CA ASP A 39 12.00 -17.05 10.79
C ASP A 39 11.82 -16.28 9.48
N ALA A 40 12.62 -16.58 8.46
CA ALA A 40 12.49 -16.01 7.13
C ALA A 40 11.14 -16.38 6.48
N ILE A 41 10.72 -17.65 6.56
CA ILE A 41 9.40 -18.08 6.07
C ILE A 41 8.28 -17.37 6.83
N ILE A 42 8.35 -17.34 8.16
CA ILE A 42 7.31 -16.71 8.99
C ILE A 42 7.21 -15.21 8.68
N HIS A 43 8.36 -14.54 8.57
CA HIS A 43 8.43 -13.12 8.23
C HIS A 43 7.84 -12.84 6.83
N PHE A 44 8.19 -13.67 5.83
CA PHE A 44 7.63 -13.58 4.49
C PHE A 44 6.11 -13.68 4.51
N LEU A 45 5.55 -14.72 5.15
CA LEU A 45 4.11 -14.97 5.18
C LEU A 45 3.36 -13.82 5.84
N LYS A 46 3.90 -13.28 6.95
CA LYS A 46 3.33 -12.12 7.63
C LYS A 46 3.28 -10.91 6.69
N ASN A 47 4.39 -10.60 6.02
CA ASN A 47 4.45 -9.47 5.10
C ASN A 47 3.50 -9.62 3.91
N GLU A 48 3.39 -10.83 3.36
CA GLU A 48 2.47 -11.12 2.24
C GLU A 48 1.02 -10.86 2.63
N VAL A 49 0.58 -11.35 3.80
CA VAL A 49 -0.78 -11.14 4.33
C VAL A 49 -1.05 -9.66 4.57
N GLU A 50 -0.12 -8.96 5.24
CA GLU A 50 -0.27 -7.52 5.50
C GLU A 50 -0.32 -6.70 4.21
N THR A 51 0.46 -7.10 3.19
CA THR A 51 0.50 -6.42 1.90
C THR A 51 -0.80 -6.62 1.13
N GLU A 52 -1.30 -7.86 1.04
CA GLU A 52 -2.58 -8.16 0.41
C GLU A 52 -3.74 -7.46 1.13
N GLU A 53 -3.71 -7.38 2.45
CA GLU A 53 -4.69 -6.62 3.21
C GLU A 53 -4.65 -5.12 2.88
N LYS A 54 -3.46 -4.51 2.85
CA LYS A 54 -3.31 -3.10 2.46
C LYS A 54 -3.82 -2.83 1.04
N ILE A 55 -3.53 -3.73 0.10
CA ILE A 55 -4.02 -3.63 -1.28
C ILE A 55 -5.55 -3.74 -1.30
N ARG A 56 -6.11 -4.72 -0.59
CA ARG A 56 -7.56 -4.91 -0.48
C ARG A 56 -8.23 -3.67 0.10
N LEU A 57 -7.72 -3.14 1.22
CA LEU A 57 -8.24 -1.93 1.86
C LEU A 57 -8.14 -0.70 0.95
N SER A 58 -7.01 -0.55 0.25
CA SER A 58 -6.83 0.55 -0.70
C SER A 58 -7.87 0.48 -1.81
N ARG A 59 -8.13 -0.71 -2.36
CA ARG A 59 -9.19 -0.91 -3.35
C ARG A 59 -10.57 -0.60 -2.76
N THR A 60 -10.92 -1.13 -1.59
CA THR A 60 -12.24 -0.89 -1.00
C THR A 60 -12.46 0.58 -0.65
N ASN A 61 -11.45 1.28 -0.13
CA ASN A 61 -11.57 2.69 0.24
C ASN A 61 -11.67 3.60 -0.98
N ILE A 62 -11.01 3.24 -2.09
CA ILE A 62 -11.17 3.92 -3.38
C ILE A 62 -12.59 3.71 -3.93
N PHE A 63 -13.15 2.50 -3.84
CA PHE A 63 -14.52 2.23 -4.30
C PHE A 63 -15.61 2.83 -3.39
N HIS A 64 -15.38 2.90 -2.07
CA HIS A 64 -16.35 3.49 -1.13
C HIS A 64 -16.51 5.00 -1.30
N PHE A 65 -15.48 5.71 -1.77
CA PHE A 65 -15.57 7.15 -2.06
C PHE A 65 -16.29 7.47 -3.38
N SER A 66 -16.35 6.53 -4.33
CA SER A 66 -17.02 6.74 -5.62
C SER A 66 -18.52 6.46 -5.61
N SER A 67 -19.07 5.77 -4.61
CA SER A 67 -20.51 5.47 -4.54
C SER A 67 -21.36 6.53 -3.83
N GLU A 68 -20.76 7.54 -3.19
CA GLU A 68 -21.48 8.63 -2.51
C GLU A 68 -21.18 10.03 -3.08
N GLN A 69 -21.03 10.15 -4.39
CA GLN A 69 -21.11 11.45 -5.08
C GLN A 69 -22.43 11.55 -5.87
N LYS A 70 -23.56 11.54 -5.16
CA LYS A 70 -24.78 12.19 -5.64
C LYS A 70 -25.13 13.29 -4.64
N ASN A 71 -25.01 14.52 -5.13
CA ASN A 71 -25.45 15.78 -4.53
C ASN A 71 -24.51 16.39 -3.48
N THR A 72 -23.55 17.21 -3.94
CA THR A 72 -23.33 18.48 -3.25
C THR A 72 -22.86 19.54 -4.27
N ALA A 73 -23.57 20.67 -4.30
CA ALA A 73 -23.40 21.76 -5.24
C ALA A 73 -21.99 22.41 -5.16
N PRO A 74 -21.52 23.07 -6.24
CA PRO A 74 -20.21 23.72 -6.23
C PRO A 74 -20.18 24.88 -5.22
N VAL A 75 -19.20 24.82 -4.32
CA VAL A 75 -18.90 25.90 -3.36
C VAL A 75 -18.40 27.11 -4.15
N GLN A 76 -19.15 28.21 -4.10
CA GLN A 76 -18.74 29.51 -4.64
C GLN A 76 -17.75 30.14 -3.67
N ILE A 77 -16.50 30.33 -4.11
CA ILE A 77 -15.53 31.15 -3.39
C ILE A 77 -15.89 32.62 -3.69
N LEU A 78 -16.45 33.32 -2.70
CA LEU A 78 -16.53 34.78 -2.74
C LEU A 78 -15.14 35.34 -2.45
N GLU A 79 -14.43 35.75 -3.50
CA GLU A 79 -13.36 36.72 -3.35
C GLU A 79 -13.97 38.12 -3.22
N ILE A 80 -13.59 38.77 -2.12
CA ILE A 80 -14.02 40.08 -1.67
C ILE A 80 -13.47 41.15 -2.63
N GLU A 81 -14.36 41.92 -3.24
CA GLU A 81 -14.06 43.09 -4.06
C GLU A 81 -13.51 44.25 -3.19
N ASN A 82 -12.42 44.89 -3.62
CA ASN A 82 -12.08 46.27 -3.22
C ASN A 82 -11.14 46.93 -4.28
N PRO A 83 -11.16 48.25 -4.48
CA PRO A 83 -11.41 48.84 -5.79
C PRO A 83 -10.26 49.79 -6.23
N GLN A 84 -10.43 50.40 -7.39
CA GLN A 84 -9.68 51.55 -7.93
C GLN A 84 -8.30 51.27 -8.55
N GLN A 85 -8.28 51.04 -9.86
CA GLN A 85 -7.17 51.46 -10.73
C GLN A 85 -7.63 52.62 -11.63
N PRO A 86 -6.87 53.73 -11.73
CA PRO A 86 -7.23 54.84 -12.60
C PRO A 86 -6.89 54.58 -14.07
N ASN A 87 -7.79 55.03 -14.94
CA ASN A 87 -7.71 55.03 -16.40
C ASN A 87 -6.36 55.54 -16.94
N CYS A 88 -5.73 54.75 -17.82
CA CYS A 88 -4.75 55.24 -18.79
C CYS A 88 -5.33 55.08 -20.19
N LEU A 89 -5.49 56.21 -20.89
CA LEU A 89 -6.14 56.35 -22.19
C LEU A 89 -5.55 55.46 -23.30
N ALA A 90 -6.44 54.94 -24.13
CA ALA A 90 -6.14 54.58 -25.51
C ALA A 90 -5.96 55.84 -26.38
N ARG A 91 -4.78 56.02 -26.97
CA ARG A 91 -4.56 56.66 -28.30
C ARG A 91 -3.06 56.69 -28.64
N SER A 92 -2.66 55.96 -29.68
CA SER A 92 -2.02 56.45 -30.90
C SER A 92 -1.79 55.27 -31.85
#